data_AF-A0A968BXK9-F1
#
_entry.id   AF-A0A968BXK9-F1
#
_cell.length_a   1.000
_cell.length_b   1.000
_cell.length_c   1.000
_cell.angle_alpha   90.00
_cell.angle_beta   90.00
_cell.angle_gamma   90.00
#
_symmetry.space_group_name_H-M   'P 1'
#
loop_
_entity.id
_entity.type
_entity.pdbx_description
1 polymer ?
#
loop_
_entity_poly.entity_id
_entity_poly.type
_entity_poly.pdbx_seq_one_letter_code
_entity_poly.pdbx_strand_id
1 'polypeptide(L)'
;ILKSDEEIDNATLFARVDREGKLPTTSAPSPGQFAETYEAALAAGAEQIVCLCVSAEISGTYGAAVVARDMFPDRDISVVDTRTLALAQGYMALAAAEAA
;
A
#
# COMPACT_ATOMS: atom_id res chain seq x y z
N ILE A 1 -6.36 -5.34 14.17
CA ILE A 1 -6.44 -4.16 13.27
C ILE A 1 -7.56 -4.48 12.32
N LEU A 2 -8.58 -3.62 12.20
CA LEU A 2 -9.68 -3.84 11.25
C LEU A 2 -9.22 -3.41 9.86
N LYS A 3 -9.47 -4.21 8.85
CA LYS A 3 -9.20 -3.87 7.45
C LYS A 3 -10.40 -3.17 6.82
N SER A 4 -10.12 -2.04 6.17
CA SER A 4 -11.11 -1.33 5.36
C SER A 4 -11.68 -2.24 4.27
N ASP A 5 -12.99 -2.13 4.04
CA ASP A 5 -13.75 -2.84 3.00
C ASP A 5 -13.82 -4.38 3.14
N GLU A 6 -13.10 -4.98 4.08
CA GLU A 6 -13.24 -6.39 4.49
C GLU A 6 -14.00 -6.52 5.83
N GLU A 7 -13.57 -5.75 6.84
CA GLU A 7 -14.06 -5.89 8.23
C GLU A 7 -14.78 -4.64 8.73
N ILE A 8 -14.54 -3.48 8.11
CA ILE A 8 -15.19 -2.21 8.45
C ILE A 8 -15.32 -1.32 7.22
N ASP A 9 -16.49 -0.67 7.08
CA ASP A 9 -16.75 0.33 6.04
C ASP A 9 -16.72 1.76 6.62
N ASN A 10 -16.77 2.75 5.72
CA ASN A 10 -16.74 4.16 6.12
C ASN A 10 -17.94 4.54 7.00
N ALA A 11 -19.16 4.10 6.66
CA ALA A 11 -20.36 4.46 7.41
C ALA A 11 -20.29 3.96 8.86
N THR A 12 -19.87 2.72 9.05
CA THR A 12 -19.68 2.08 10.35
C THR A 12 -18.54 2.73 11.13
N LEU A 13 -17.43 3.07 10.46
CA LEU A 13 -16.31 3.76 11.07
C LEU A 13 -16.72 5.14 11.60
N PHE A 14 -17.37 5.96 10.78
CA PHE A 14 -17.80 7.30 11.19
C PHE A 14 -18.85 7.26 12.30
N ALA A 15 -19.86 6.38 12.20
CA ALA A 15 -20.84 6.19 13.27
C ALA A 15 -20.18 5.76 14.60
N ARG A 16 -19.12 4.94 14.52
CA ARG A 16 -18.32 4.55 15.69
C ARG A 16 -17.56 5.74 16.28
N VAL A 17 -16.94 6.58 15.45
CA VAL A 17 -16.25 7.79 15.90
C VAL A 17 -17.22 8.74 16.61
N ASP A 18 -18.40 8.97 16.05
CA ASP A 18 -19.42 9.84 16.65
C ASP A 18 -19.90 9.31 17.99
N ARG A 19 -20.12 7.99 18.09
CA ARG A 19 -20.55 7.33 19.33
C ARG A 19 -19.48 7.36 20.42
N GLU A 20 -18.22 7.15 20.05
CA GLU A 20 -17.11 6.94 21.00
C GLU A 20 -16.34 8.22 21.30
N GLY A 21 -16.48 9.26 20.48
CA GLY A 21 -15.76 10.54 20.61
C GLY A 21 -14.24 10.39 20.47
N LYS A 22 -13.77 9.32 19.82
CA LYS A 22 -12.35 8.97 19.68
C LYS A 22 -12.01 8.71 18.23
N LEU A 23 -10.94 9.33 17.75
CA LEU A 23 -10.40 9.07 16.43
C LEU A 23 -9.71 7.69 16.39
N PRO A 24 -9.82 6.95 15.27
CA PRO A 24 -9.07 5.72 15.09
C PRO A 24 -7.58 6.02 14.91
N THR A 25 -6.75 5.01 15.13
CA THR A 25 -5.36 4.99 14.68
C THR A 25 -5.24 4.12 13.43
N THR A 26 -4.22 4.38 12.63
CA THR A 26 -3.91 3.62 11.40
C THR A 26 -2.62 2.83 11.58
N SER A 27 -2.44 1.81 10.75
CA SER A 27 -1.20 1.02 10.67
C SER A 27 -0.82 0.81 9.21
N ALA A 28 0.47 0.90 8.90
CA ALA A 28 0.98 0.49 7.60
C ALA A 28 0.85 -1.04 7.42
N PRO A 29 0.74 -1.53 6.18
CA PRO A 29 0.89 -2.96 5.89
C PRO A 29 2.28 -3.46 6.35
N SER A 30 2.37 -4.74 6.71
CA SER A 30 3.64 -5.34 7.10
C SER A 30 4.52 -5.62 5.87
N PRO A 31 5.86 -5.71 6.03
CA PRO A 31 6.72 -6.18 4.96
C PRO A 31 6.31 -7.55 4.41
N GLY A 32 5.79 -8.45 5.26
CA GLY A 32 5.31 -9.76 4.82
C GLY A 32 4.14 -9.67 3.83
N GLN A 33 3.19 -8.77 4.07
CA GLN A 33 2.06 -8.56 3.15
C GLN A 33 2.52 -8.00 1.78
N PHE A 34 3.54 -7.14 1.77
CA PHE A 34 4.16 -6.70 0.52
C PHE A 34 4.90 -7.85 -0.18
N ALA A 35 5.64 -8.67 0.56
CA ALA A 35 6.37 -9.81 0.00
C ALA A 35 5.41 -10.84 -0.64
N GLU A 36 4.30 -11.16 0.03
CA GLU A 36 3.24 -12.02 -0.52
C GLU A 36 2.68 -11.44 -1.82
N THR A 37 2.47 -10.13 -1.88
CA THR A 37 1.95 -9.44 -3.08
C THR A 37 2.96 -9.47 -4.22
N TYR A 38 4.24 -9.23 -3.93
CA TYR A 38 5.32 -9.32 -4.92
C TYR A 38 5.42 -10.75 -5.46
N GLU A 39 5.50 -11.75 -4.58
CA GLU A 39 5.55 -13.16 -4.97
C GLU A 39 4.38 -13.54 -5.87
N ALA A 40 3.15 -13.13 -5.53
CA ALA A 40 1.96 -13.40 -6.34
C ALA A 40 2.05 -12.77 -7.75
N ALA A 41 2.48 -11.51 -7.86
CA ALA A 41 2.64 -10.85 -9.16
C ALA A 41 3.72 -11.53 -10.02
N LEU A 42 4.85 -11.87 -9.39
CA LEU A 42 5.96 -12.57 -10.05
C LEU A 42 5.55 -13.99 -10.50
N ALA A 43 4.77 -14.71 -9.71
CA ALA A 43 4.21 -16.02 -10.06
C ALA A 43 3.17 -15.94 -11.19
N ALA A 44 2.47 -14.81 -11.31
CA ALA A 44 1.58 -14.52 -12.42
C ALA A 44 2.30 -14.13 -13.73
N GLY A 45 3.63 -14.07 -13.72
CA GLY A 45 4.46 -13.80 -14.90
C GLY A 45 4.94 -12.36 -15.03
N ALA A 46 4.78 -11.51 -14.01
CA ALA A 46 5.37 -10.18 -14.02
C ALA A 46 6.91 -10.26 -14.10
N GLU A 47 7.48 -9.59 -15.10
CA GLU A 47 8.94 -9.44 -15.24
C GLU A 47 9.47 -8.31 -14.34
N GLN A 48 8.68 -7.25 -14.16
CA GLN A 48 8.99 -6.07 -13.36
C GLN A 48 7.79 -5.66 -12.50
N ILE A 49 8.05 -5.07 -11.34
CA ILE A 49 7.01 -4.55 -10.43
C ILE A 49 7.32 -3.09 -10.09
N VAL A 50 6.32 -2.21 -10.25
CA VAL A 50 6.36 -0.84 -9.73
C VAL A 50 5.38 -0.71 -8.57
N CYS A 51 5.89 -0.50 -7.36
CA CYS A 51 5.12 -0.35 -6.14
C CYS A 51 5.04 1.13 -5.72
N LEU A 52 3.91 1.76 -6.00
CA LEU A 52 3.65 3.16 -5.65
C LEU A 52 3.09 3.25 -4.23
N CYS A 53 3.87 3.84 -3.32
CA CYS A 53 3.51 3.95 -1.91
C CYS A 53 3.02 5.37 -1.55
N VAL A 54 2.09 5.44 -0.60
CA VAL A 54 1.74 6.69 0.09
C VAL A 54 2.99 7.32 0.70
N SER A 55 3.00 8.66 0.79
CA SER A 55 4.17 9.42 1.21
C SER A 55 4.88 8.86 2.45
N ALA A 56 6.20 8.70 2.35
CA ALA A 56 7.04 8.25 3.45
C ALA A 56 7.09 9.24 4.63
N GLU A 57 6.72 10.51 4.41
CA GLU A 57 6.66 11.53 5.47
C GLU A 57 5.49 11.31 6.44
N ILE A 58 4.46 10.57 6.04
CA ILE A 58 3.22 10.39 6.82
C ILE A 58 2.90 8.93 7.16
N SER A 59 3.61 7.96 6.56
CA SER A 59 3.36 6.54 6.78
C SER A 59 4.62 5.68 6.64
N GLY A 60 4.70 4.61 7.43
CA GLY A 60 5.71 3.56 7.30
C GLY A 60 5.53 2.64 6.08
N THR A 61 4.49 2.85 5.27
CA THR A 61 4.16 2.00 4.10
C THR A 61 5.33 1.86 3.13
N TYR A 62 5.98 2.96 2.75
CA TYR A 62 7.14 2.94 1.85
C TYR A 62 8.29 2.10 2.44
N GLY A 63 8.61 2.29 3.72
CA GLY A 63 9.67 1.52 4.39
C GLY A 63 9.37 0.03 4.43
N ALA A 64 8.11 -0.34 4.72
CA ALA A 64 7.70 -1.74 4.71
C ALA A 64 7.81 -2.39 3.33
N ALA A 65 7.43 -1.67 2.27
CA ALA A 65 7.58 -2.10 0.88
C ALA A 65 9.06 -2.27 0.47
N VAL A 66 9.94 -1.36 0.89
CA VAL A 66 11.39 -1.46 0.66
C VAL A 66 11.98 -2.70 1.34
N VAL A 67 11.62 -2.96 2.61
CA VAL A 67 12.08 -4.16 3.32
C VAL A 67 11.61 -5.44 2.61
N ALA A 68 10.39 -5.44 2.10
CA ALA A 68 9.86 -6.56 1.33
C ALA A 68 10.60 -6.75 0.00
N ARG A 69 10.86 -5.67 -0.73
CA ARG A 69 11.64 -5.68 -1.98
C ARG A 69 13.01 -6.32 -1.77
N ASP A 70 13.69 -5.99 -0.67
CA ASP A 70 15.03 -6.50 -0.35
C ASP A 70 15.06 -8.03 -0.10
N MET A 71 13.89 -8.67 0.07
CA MET A 71 13.78 -10.13 0.12
C MET A 71 13.87 -10.81 -1.25
N PHE A 72 13.77 -10.03 -2.35
CA PHE A 72 13.80 -10.51 -3.74
C PHE A 72 14.97 -9.88 -4.52
N PRO A 73 16.24 -10.14 -4.13
CA PRO A 73 17.41 -9.42 -4.66
C PRO A 73 17.63 -9.60 -6.17
N ASP A 74 17.10 -10.69 -6.76
CA ASP A 74 17.24 -11.00 -8.18
C ASP A 74 16.03 -10.58 -9.03
N ARG A 75 15.06 -9.83 -8.45
CA ARG A 75 13.84 -9.39 -9.14
C ARG A 75 13.85 -7.88 -9.32
N ASP A 76 13.30 -7.44 -10.45
CA ASP A 76 13.16 -6.02 -10.76
C ASP A 76 11.91 -5.46 -10.09
N ILE A 77 12.09 -4.90 -8.89
CA ILE A 77 11.03 -4.32 -8.09
C ILE A 77 11.42 -2.90 -7.69
N SER A 78 10.72 -1.92 -8.26
CA SER A 78 10.89 -0.50 -7.96
C SER A 78 9.83 -0.02 -6.97
N VAL A 79 10.27 0.36 -5.76
CA VAL A 79 9.40 0.97 -4.75
C VAL A 79 9.54 2.49 -4.83
N VAL A 80 8.42 3.18 -5.01
CA VAL A 80 8.39 4.64 -5.23
C VAL A 80 7.65 5.30 -4.08
N ASP A 81 8.33 6.24 -3.41
CA ASP A 81 7.67 7.21 -2.55
C ASP A 81 6.98 8.27 -3.43
N THR A 82 5.66 8.23 -3.48
CA THR A 82 4.90 9.17 -4.32
C THR A 82 4.86 10.59 -3.77
N ARG A 83 5.25 10.79 -2.51
CA ARG A 83 5.15 12.07 -1.79
C ARG A 83 3.74 12.68 -1.81
N THR A 84 2.72 11.85 -2.00
CA THR A 84 1.32 12.24 -1.99
C THR A 84 0.45 11.10 -1.43
N LEU A 85 -0.88 11.24 -1.50
CA LEU A 85 -1.86 10.25 -1.10
C LEU A 85 -3.15 10.36 -1.93
N ALA A 86 -4.08 9.44 -1.69
CA ALA A 86 -5.41 9.41 -2.34
C ALA A 86 -5.30 9.44 -3.89
N LEU A 87 -6.16 10.20 -4.57
CA LEU A 87 -6.23 10.19 -6.04
C LEU A 87 -4.96 10.73 -6.73
N ALA A 88 -4.17 11.57 -6.08
CA ALA A 88 -2.89 11.99 -6.66
C ALA A 88 -1.93 10.81 -6.83
N GLN A 89 -1.86 9.91 -5.84
CA GLN A 89 -1.15 8.62 -5.96
C GLN A 89 -1.85 7.71 -6.98
N GLY A 90 -3.19 7.68 -6.99
CA GLY A 90 -3.99 6.91 -7.95
C GLY A 90 -3.71 7.28 -9.40
N TYR A 91 -3.60 8.56 -9.74
CA TYR A 91 -3.27 9.01 -11.09
C TYR A 91 -1.86 8.58 -11.52
N MET A 92 -0.90 8.50 -10.60
CA MET A 92 0.42 7.92 -10.91
C MET A 92 0.32 6.43 -11.24
N ALA A 93 -0.55 5.69 -10.54
CA ALA A 93 -0.79 4.27 -10.82
C ALA A 93 -1.43 4.06 -12.20
N LEU A 94 -2.41 4.90 -12.56
CA LEU A 94 -3.03 4.88 -13.89
C LEU A 94 -2.02 5.20 -14.99
N ALA A 95 -1.22 6.25 -14.81
CA ALA A 95 -0.18 6.61 -15.77
C ALA A 95 0.89 5.51 -15.93
N ALA A 96 1.27 4.84 -14.84
CA ALA A 96 2.20 3.71 -14.90
C ALA A 96 1.59 2.51 -15.64
N ALA A 97 0.30 2.22 -15.43
CA ALA A 97 -0.41 1.16 -16.13
C ALA A 97 -0.58 1.45 -17.63
N GLU A 98 -0.81 2.71 -18.01
CA GLU A 98 -0.90 3.13 -19.42
C GLU A 98 0.45 3.03 -20.16
N ALA A 99 1.57 3.14 -19.43
CA ALA A 99 2.92 3.09 -20.00
C ALA A 99 3.53 1.67 -20.04
N ALA A 100 2.85 0.68 -19.45
CA ALA A 100 3.32 -0.70 -19.30
C ALA A 100 3.13 -1.58 -20.55
#